data_AF-A0A8B6DKL2-F1
#
_entry.id   AF-A0A8B6DKL2-F1
#
_cell.length_a   1.000
_cell.length_b   1.000
_cell.length_c   1.000
_cell.angle_alpha   90.00
_cell.angle_beta   90.00
_cell.angle_gamma   90.00
#
_symmetry.space_group_name_H-M   'P 1'
#
loop_
_entity.id
_entity.type
_entity.pdbx_description
1 polymer ?
#
loop_
_entity_poly.entity_id
_entity_poly.type
_entity_poly.pdbx_seq_one_letter_code
_entity_poly.pdbx_strand_id
1 'polypeptide(L)'
;MSGKDRLNVFPSRMAMAMMKVRLKGAQKGHSLLKKKADALTLRFRMILKKIIETKVLMGDVMKEASFSLAEAKFTTGDFNHNVLQNVNKAQMKVRTKKDNVAGVMLPIFESYQDGSDSYELTGLSRGGQQIDKLKKNYAKAIQLLVELASLQTSFVTLDEVIKITNRRVNAIEHVIIPRIENTLSYIISELDEREREEFFRLKKIQEKKKKNKKDSAG
;
A
#
# COMPACT_ATOMS: atom_id res chain seq x y z
N MET A 1 2.85 38.51 0.17
CA MET A 1 2.66 37.18 0.79
C MET A 1 2.06 36.23 -0.23
N SER A 2 2.48 34.97 -0.18
CA SER A 2 2.55 34.01 -1.29
C SER A 2 1.21 33.70 -1.98
N GLY A 3 1.15 33.87 -3.31
CA GLY A 3 0.00 33.48 -4.13
C GLY A 3 -0.27 31.96 -4.22
N LYS A 4 0.37 31.13 -3.39
CA LYS A 4 0.25 29.66 -3.41
C LYS A 4 -0.77 29.09 -2.41
N ASP A 5 -1.23 29.89 -1.43
CA ASP A 5 -2.10 29.41 -0.34
C ASP A 5 -3.58 29.32 -0.72
N ARG A 6 -3.94 29.77 -1.92
CA ARG A 6 -5.32 29.78 -2.44
C ARG A 6 -5.38 29.23 -3.87
N LEU A 7 -6.56 28.77 -4.25
CA LEU A 7 -6.85 28.40 -5.63
C LEU A 7 -7.21 29.67 -6.42
N ASN A 8 -6.71 29.79 -7.65
CA ASN A 8 -7.01 30.93 -8.51
C ASN A 8 -8.40 30.74 -9.14
N VAL A 9 -9.44 31.22 -8.46
CA VAL A 9 -10.82 31.12 -8.92
C VAL A 9 -11.53 32.46 -8.72
N PHE A 10 -12.27 32.88 -9.74
CA PHE A 10 -13.04 34.13 -9.69
C PHE A 10 -14.19 34.04 -8.67
N PRO A 11 -14.34 35.02 -7.77
CA PRO A 11 -15.36 34.99 -6.72
C PRO A 11 -16.77 35.12 -7.32
N SER A 12 -17.53 34.02 -7.25
CA SER A 12 -18.93 33.96 -7.66
C SER A 12 -19.70 32.96 -6.78
N ARG A 13 -21.02 33.11 -6.68
CA ARG A 13 -21.87 32.15 -5.93
C ARG A 13 -21.72 30.72 -6.45
N MET A 14 -21.55 30.55 -7.78
CA MET A 14 -21.29 29.26 -8.40
C MET A 14 -19.92 28.68 -7.98
N ALA A 15 -18.87 29.50 -7.96
CA ALA A 15 -17.56 29.08 -7.48
C ALA A 15 -17.59 28.67 -5.99
N MET A 16 -18.35 29.39 -5.15
CA MET A 16 -18.54 29.00 -3.74
C MET A 16 -19.19 27.62 -3.62
N ALA A 17 -20.25 27.36 -4.38
CA ALA A 17 -20.92 26.06 -4.38
C ALA A 17 -19.97 24.93 -4.80
N MET A 18 -19.18 25.14 -5.86
CA MET A 18 -18.17 24.17 -6.29
C MET A 18 -17.10 23.93 -5.22
N MET A 19 -16.62 24.97 -4.53
CA MET A 19 -15.61 24.82 -3.47
C MET A 19 -16.16 24.10 -2.24
N LYS A 20 -17.43 24.35 -1.86
CA LYS A 20 -18.10 23.59 -0.78
C LYS A 20 -18.22 22.11 -1.11
N VAL A 21 -18.57 21.76 -2.35
CA VAL A 21 -18.61 20.36 -2.81
C VAL A 21 -17.22 19.73 -2.76
N ARG A 22 -16.18 20.44 -3.23
CA ARG A 22 -14.79 19.97 -3.16
C ARG A 22 -14.32 19.76 -1.73
N LEU A 23 -14.64 20.65 -0.81
CA LEU A 23 -14.30 20.52 0.61
C LEU A 23 -14.93 19.28 1.23
N LYS A 24 -16.24 19.08 1.01
CA LYS A 24 -16.95 17.89 1.48
C LYS A 24 -16.40 16.60 0.84
N GLY A 25 -16.01 16.66 -0.43
CA GLY A 25 -15.34 15.57 -1.13
C GLY A 25 -13.96 15.23 -0.54
N ALA A 26 -13.15 16.25 -0.25
CA ALA A 26 -11.83 16.10 0.37
C ALA A 26 -11.93 15.51 1.80
N GLN A 27 -12.87 15.98 2.61
CA GLN A 27 -13.13 15.44 3.96
C GLN A 27 -13.57 13.97 3.92
N LYS A 28 -14.50 13.62 3.03
CA LYS A 28 -14.90 12.22 2.82
C LYS A 28 -13.71 11.38 2.34
N GLY A 29 -12.96 11.86 1.35
CA GLY A 29 -11.75 11.20 0.84
C GLY A 29 -10.70 10.94 1.92
N HIS A 30 -10.46 11.92 2.79
CA HIS A 30 -9.56 11.78 3.94
C HIS A 30 -10.04 10.65 4.87
N SER A 31 -11.31 10.66 5.28
CA SER A 31 -11.84 9.63 6.18
C SER A 31 -11.77 8.20 5.59
N LEU A 32 -12.01 8.06 4.28
CA LEU A 32 -11.94 6.77 3.59
C LEU A 32 -10.50 6.26 3.47
N LEU A 33 -9.56 7.14 3.11
CA LEU A 33 -8.15 6.78 3.00
C LEU A 33 -7.54 6.47 4.37
N LYS A 34 -7.96 7.17 5.42
CA LYS A 34 -7.54 6.87 6.80
C LYS A 34 -7.98 5.48 7.24
N LYS A 35 -9.27 5.13 7.03
CA LYS A 35 -9.77 3.76 7.30
C LYS A 35 -9.03 2.69 6.50
N LYS A 36 -8.70 2.97 5.22
CA LYS A 36 -7.89 2.06 4.40
C LYS A 36 -6.49 1.89 4.98
N ALA A 37 -5.83 2.98 5.39
CA ALA A 37 -4.50 2.92 6.00
C ALA A 37 -4.51 2.13 7.32
N ASP A 38 -5.53 2.31 8.17
CA ASP A 38 -5.68 1.56 9.42
C ASP A 38 -5.85 0.06 9.17
N ALA A 39 -6.66 -0.33 8.17
CA ALA A 39 -6.81 -1.73 7.80
C ALA A 39 -5.51 -2.35 7.25
N LEU A 40 -4.77 -1.60 6.43
CA LEU A 40 -3.48 -2.05 5.88
C LEU A 40 -2.42 -2.17 6.98
N THR A 41 -2.36 -1.24 7.93
CA THR A 41 -1.40 -1.29 9.05
C THR A 41 -1.67 -2.44 10.01
N LEU A 42 -2.95 -2.78 10.25
CA LEU A 42 -3.32 -3.98 11.00
C LEU A 42 -2.78 -5.24 10.32
N ARG A 43 -3.04 -5.40 9.01
CA ARG A 43 -2.54 -6.55 8.22
C ARG A 43 -1.02 -6.59 8.17
N PHE A 44 -0.38 -5.45 8.04
CA PHE A 44 1.07 -5.32 8.05
C PHE A 44 1.68 -5.85 9.35
N ARG A 45 1.09 -5.51 10.52
CA ARG A 45 1.53 -6.04 11.81
C ARG A 45 1.32 -7.55 11.94
N MET A 46 0.20 -8.07 11.42
CA MET A 46 -0.04 -9.52 11.39
C MET A 46 1.01 -10.26 10.56
N ILE A 47 1.34 -9.74 9.37
CA ILE A 47 2.37 -10.32 8.50
C ILE A 47 3.74 -10.22 9.17
N LEU A 48 4.07 -9.11 9.81
CA LEU A 48 5.34 -8.94 10.53
C LEU A 48 5.51 -10.00 11.63
N LYS A 49 4.46 -10.24 12.42
CA LYS A 49 4.49 -11.28 13.46
C LYS A 49 4.72 -12.66 12.84
N LYS A 50 3.99 -12.98 11.76
CA LYS A 50 4.14 -14.25 11.04
C LYS A 50 5.55 -14.41 10.45
N ILE A 51 6.15 -13.35 9.90
CA ILE A 51 7.53 -13.38 9.38
C ILE A 51 8.52 -13.74 10.49
N ILE A 52 8.38 -13.16 11.67
CA ILE A 52 9.28 -13.44 12.81
C ILE A 52 9.15 -14.92 13.22
N GLU A 53 7.92 -15.41 13.39
CA GLU A 53 7.63 -16.80 13.74
C GLU A 53 8.20 -17.78 12.69
N THR A 54 7.90 -17.55 11.40
CA THR A 54 8.40 -18.40 10.31
C THR A 54 9.91 -18.32 10.16
N LYS A 55 10.54 -17.17 10.44
CA LYS A 55 12.01 -17.03 10.37
C LYS A 55 12.72 -17.81 11.48
N VAL A 56 12.15 -17.89 12.68
CA VAL A 56 12.68 -18.74 13.76
C VAL A 56 12.54 -20.21 13.37
N LEU A 57 11.35 -20.63 12.95
CA LEU A 57 11.10 -22.00 12.48
C LEU A 57 12.02 -22.41 11.32
N MET A 58 12.28 -21.48 10.38
CA MET A 58 13.23 -21.69 9.29
C MET A 58 14.64 -22.01 9.81
N GLY A 59 15.09 -21.31 10.86
CA GLY A 59 16.39 -21.55 11.47
C GLY A 59 16.53 -22.97 12.00
N ASP A 60 15.49 -23.47 12.66
CA ASP A 60 15.46 -24.83 13.21
C ASP A 60 15.45 -25.89 12.10
N VAL A 61 14.57 -25.73 11.09
CA VAL A 61 14.49 -26.66 9.95
C VAL A 61 15.78 -26.67 9.12
N MET A 62 16.40 -25.51 8.92
CA MET A 62 17.67 -25.42 8.20
C MET A 62 18.82 -26.05 8.97
N LYS A 63 18.81 -25.95 10.32
CA LYS A 63 19.78 -26.62 11.18
C LYS A 63 19.63 -28.15 11.08
N GLU A 64 18.40 -28.66 11.11
CA GLU A 64 18.13 -30.09 10.93
C GLU A 64 18.54 -30.58 9.53
N ALA A 65 18.25 -29.82 8.48
CA ALA A 65 18.66 -30.13 7.12
C ALA A 65 20.20 -30.15 6.98
N SER A 66 20.89 -29.17 7.57
CA SER A 66 22.35 -29.09 7.58
C SER A 66 22.99 -30.26 8.35
N PHE A 67 22.37 -30.68 9.45
CA PHE A 67 22.82 -31.86 10.20
C PHE A 67 22.61 -33.15 9.38
N SER A 68 21.47 -33.28 8.71
CA SER A 68 21.20 -34.41 7.81
C SER A 68 22.22 -34.48 6.66
N LEU A 69 22.72 -33.35 6.19
CA LEU A 69 23.78 -33.28 5.18
C LEU A 69 25.09 -33.84 5.72
N ALA A 70 25.45 -33.53 6.98
CA ALA A 70 26.62 -34.08 7.63
C ALA A 70 26.51 -35.61 7.81
N GLU A 71 25.34 -36.11 8.23
CA GLU A 71 25.05 -37.55 8.31
C GLU A 71 25.21 -38.25 6.95
N ALA A 72 24.66 -37.65 5.88
CA ALA A 72 24.79 -38.16 4.54
C ALA A 72 26.27 -38.20 4.11
N LYS A 73 27.02 -37.11 4.28
CA LYS A 73 28.45 -37.06 3.90
C LYS A 73 29.31 -38.07 4.65
N PHE A 74 29.01 -38.32 5.92
CA PHE A 74 29.73 -39.32 6.71
C PHE A 74 29.49 -40.76 6.19
N THR A 75 28.26 -41.06 5.76
CA THR A 75 27.87 -42.42 5.34
C THR A 75 28.21 -42.75 3.89
N THR A 76 28.04 -41.79 2.97
CA THR A 76 28.23 -42.00 1.52
C THR A 76 29.55 -41.46 0.98
N GLY A 77 30.29 -40.67 1.77
CA GLY A 77 31.48 -39.96 1.31
C GLY A 77 31.11 -38.69 0.51
N ASP A 78 31.95 -38.29 -0.43
CA ASP A 78 31.71 -37.08 -1.21
C ASP A 78 30.80 -37.34 -2.42
N PHE A 79 29.51 -37.05 -2.27
CA PHE A 79 28.51 -37.14 -3.34
C PHE A 79 28.23 -35.80 -4.04
N ASN A 80 28.94 -34.72 -3.67
CA ASN A 80 28.68 -33.37 -4.20
C ASN A 80 28.85 -33.31 -5.73
N HIS A 81 29.90 -33.93 -6.26
CA HIS A 81 30.19 -33.92 -7.70
C HIS A 81 29.07 -34.58 -8.52
N ASN A 82 28.54 -35.70 -8.01
CA ASN A 82 27.47 -36.44 -8.69
C ASN A 82 26.16 -35.62 -8.72
N VAL A 83 25.81 -34.97 -7.61
CA VAL A 83 24.61 -34.11 -7.54
C VAL A 83 24.73 -32.91 -8.48
N LEU A 84 25.89 -32.23 -8.50
CA LEU A 84 26.10 -31.04 -9.33
C LEU A 84 26.12 -31.35 -10.83
N GLN A 85 26.66 -32.50 -11.23
CA GLN A 85 26.72 -32.90 -12.64
C GLN A 85 25.37 -33.38 -13.17
N ASN A 86 24.52 -33.96 -12.33
CA ASN A 86 23.24 -34.55 -12.73
C ASN A 86 22.03 -33.58 -12.64
N VAL A 87 22.26 -32.27 -12.60
CA VAL A 87 21.18 -31.27 -12.62
C VAL A 87 20.69 -31.05 -14.06
N ASN A 88 19.47 -31.51 -14.38
CA ASN A 88 18.83 -31.23 -15.68
C ASN A 88 17.58 -30.35 -15.53
N LYS A 89 16.52 -30.87 -14.88
CA LYS A 89 15.26 -30.15 -14.67
C LYS A 89 14.98 -29.97 -13.18
N ALA A 90 14.44 -28.80 -12.82
CA ALA A 90 14.01 -28.52 -11.46
C ALA A 90 12.76 -29.31 -11.10
N GLN A 91 12.84 -30.11 -10.04
CA GLN A 91 11.71 -30.88 -9.49
C GLN A 91 10.69 -29.99 -8.78
N MET A 92 11.16 -28.95 -8.06
CA MET A 92 10.29 -27.99 -7.38
C MET A 92 10.37 -26.64 -8.07
N LYS A 93 9.21 -26.13 -8.47
CA LYS A 93 9.04 -24.85 -9.16
C LYS A 93 8.14 -23.94 -8.34
N VAL A 94 8.22 -22.64 -8.61
CA VAL A 94 7.42 -21.62 -7.93
C VAL A 94 6.49 -20.97 -8.93
N ARG A 95 5.21 -20.85 -8.56
CA ARG A 95 4.20 -20.10 -9.32
C ARG A 95 3.83 -18.85 -8.54
N THR A 96 3.61 -17.76 -9.27
CA THR A 96 3.10 -16.51 -8.68
C THR A 96 1.59 -16.45 -8.77
N LYS A 97 0.96 -16.14 -7.65
CA LYS A 97 -0.46 -15.85 -7.49
C LYS A 97 -0.62 -14.41 -7.01
N LYS A 98 -1.76 -13.80 -7.29
CA LYS A 98 -2.10 -12.46 -6.79
C LYS A 98 -3.18 -12.62 -5.73
N ASP A 99 -2.96 -12.02 -4.57
CA ASP A 99 -3.94 -11.94 -3.49
C ASP A 99 -4.34 -10.48 -3.27
N ASN A 100 -5.60 -10.24 -2.92
CA ASN A 100 -6.12 -8.88 -2.77
C ASN A 100 -6.40 -8.58 -1.30
N VAL A 101 -5.58 -7.70 -0.72
CA VAL A 101 -5.73 -7.24 0.66
C VAL A 101 -6.12 -5.77 0.68
N ALA A 102 -7.37 -5.50 1.07
CA ALA A 102 -7.93 -4.14 1.19
C ALA A 102 -7.73 -3.26 -0.08
N GLY A 103 -7.82 -3.87 -1.26
CA GLY A 103 -7.65 -3.19 -2.56
C GLY A 103 -6.20 -2.96 -2.96
N VAL A 104 -5.27 -3.77 -2.43
CA VAL A 104 -3.86 -3.84 -2.84
C VAL A 104 -3.59 -5.27 -3.30
N MET A 105 -3.09 -5.42 -4.52
CA MET A 105 -2.71 -6.73 -5.06
C MET A 105 -1.30 -7.09 -4.59
N LEU A 106 -1.22 -8.11 -3.74
CA LEU A 106 0.03 -8.64 -3.21
C LEU A 106 0.43 -9.91 -4.01
N PRO A 107 1.69 -10.03 -4.44
CA PRO A 107 2.19 -11.26 -5.04
C PRO A 107 2.44 -12.32 -3.95
N ILE A 108 1.84 -13.49 -4.13
CA ILE A 108 2.04 -14.67 -3.30
C ILE A 108 2.75 -15.74 -4.14
N PHE A 109 3.72 -16.43 -3.54
CA PHE A 109 4.40 -17.55 -4.16
C PHE A 109 3.84 -18.88 -3.65
N GLU A 110 3.52 -19.78 -4.57
CA GLU A 110 3.10 -21.15 -4.30
C GLU A 110 4.14 -22.11 -4.89
N SER A 111 4.69 -23.02 -4.07
CA SER A 111 5.57 -24.07 -4.55
C SER A 111 4.74 -25.21 -5.15
N TYR A 112 5.09 -25.66 -6.36
CA TYR A 112 4.52 -26.85 -6.97
C TYR A 112 5.64 -27.83 -7.36
N GLN A 113 5.39 -29.11 -7.19
CA GLN A 113 6.29 -30.15 -7.66
C GLN A 113 5.88 -30.56 -9.07
N ASP A 114 6.81 -30.45 -10.01
CA ASP A 114 6.65 -30.86 -11.39
C ASP A 114 7.42 -32.17 -11.55
N GLY A 115 6.69 -33.28 -11.66
CA GLY A 115 7.18 -34.62 -11.36
C GLY A 115 8.34 -35.10 -12.23
N SER A 116 9.42 -35.52 -11.57
CA SER A 116 10.30 -36.68 -11.82
C SER A 116 11.46 -36.59 -10.82
N ASP A 117 11.71 -37.65 -10.04
CA ASP A 117 12.88 -37.68 -9.14
C ASP A 117 14.12 -38.00 -9.99
N SER A 118 14.88 -36.95 -10.34
CA SER A 118 16.11 -37.07 -11.14
C SER A 118 17.24 -37.78 -10.39
N TYR A 119 17.07 -37.99 -9.08
CA TYR A 119 18.10 -38.51 -8.18
C TYR A 119 17.69 -39.83 -7.53
N GLU A 120 16.72 -40.57 -8.08
CA GLU A 120 16.28 -41.85 -7.50
C GLU A 120 17.42 -42.89 -7.43
N LEU A 121 18.38 -42.81 -8.37
CA LEU A 121 19.57 -43.69 -8.40
C LEU A 121 20.76 -43.20 -7.53
N THR A 122 20.72 -42.00 -6.93
CA THR A 122 21.86 -41.51 -6.14
C THR A 122 21.90 -42.19 -4.78
N GLY A 123 22.99 -42.91 -4.48
CA GLY A 123 23.17 -43.60 -3.19
C GLY A 123 22.78 -45.08 -3.16
N LEU A 124 22.47 -45.69 -4.32
CA LEU A 124 22.15 -47.13 -4.43
C LEU A 124 23.25 -48.05 -3.91
N SER A 125 24.52 -47.62 -3.93
CA SER A 125 25.65 -48.44 -3.51
C SER A 125 25.90 -48.38 -2.00
N ARG A 126 25.76 -47.20 -1.37
CA ARG A 126 25.90 -46.96 0.08
C ARG A 126 25.06 -45.75 0.50
N GLY A 127 24.39 -45.82 1.66
CA GLY A 127 23.73 -44.69 2.36
C GLY A 127 22.56 -43.99 1.64
N GLY A 128 21.86 -44.68 0.73
CA GLY A 128 20.68 -44.14 0.05
C GLY A 128 19.54 -43.70 0.98
N GLN A 129 19.36 -44.34 2.14
CA GLN A 129 18.34 -43.91 3.13
C GLN A 129 18.66 -42.53 3.71
N GLN A 130 19.93 -42.24 3.98
CA GLN A 130 20.39 -40.95 4.50
C GLN A 130 20.23 -39.85 3.43
N ILE A 131 20.46 -40.19 2.16
CA ILE A 131 20.22 -39.27 1.04
C ILE A 131 18.71 -38.99 0.86
N ASP A 132 17.84 -39.99 1.01
CA ASP A 132 16.39 -39.77 0.94
C ASP A 132 15.89 -38.91 2.12
N LYS A 133 16.38 -39.16 3.34
CA LYS A 133 16.12 -38.30 4.51
C LYS A 133 16.60 -36.86 4.27
N LEU A 134 17.79 -36.70 3.70
CA LEU A 134 18.34 -35.40 3.30
C LEU A 134 17.41 -34.68 2.30
N LYS A 135 17.00 -35.35 1.23
CA LYS A 135 16.07 -34.81 0.23
C LYS A 135 14.78 -34.32 0.87
N LYS A 136 14.17 -35.13 1.74
CA LYS A 136 12.93 -34.77 2.45
C LYS A 136 13.10 -33.55 3.34
N ASN A 137 14.21 -33.46 4.08
CA ASN A 137 14.49 -32.33 4.97
C ASN A 137 14.76 -31.04 4.19
N TYR A 138 15.52 -31.10 3.10
CA TYR A 138 15.72 -29.94 2.22
C TYR A 138 14.46 -29.55 1.44
N ALA A 139 13.62 -30.51 1.03
CA ALA A 139 12.35 -30.21 0.39
C ALA A 139 11.43 -29.41 1.32
N LYS A 140 11.32 -29.82 2.59
CA LYS A 140 10.60 -29.07 3.62
C LYS A 140 11.20 -27.67 3.85
N ALA A 141 12.53 -27.57 3.91
CA ALA A 141 13.21 -26.29 4.06
C ALA A 141 12.91 -25.33 2.90
N ILE A 142 12.93 -25.81 1.65
CA ILE A 142 12.61 -25.00 0.48
C ILE A 142 11.14 -24.56 0.47
N GLN A 143 10.20 -25.45 0.83
CA GLN A 143 8.78 -25.06 0.95
C GLN A 143 8.60 -23.91 1.95
N LEU A 144 9.25 -23.99 3.11
CA LEU A 144 9.19 -22.96 4.13
C LEU A 144 9.88 -21.65 3.68
N LEU A 145 11.00 -21.76 2.93
CA LEU A 145 11.65 -20.60 2.31
C LEU A 145 10.75 -19.90 1.28
N VAL A 146 9.99 -20.66 0.47
CA VAL A 146 9.04 -20.09 -0.49
C VAL A 146 7.91 -19.36 0.23
N GLU A 147 7.37 -19.92 1.32
CA GLU A 147 6.38 -19.23 2.15
C GLU A 147 6.96 -17.95 2.76
N LEU A 148 8.19 -18.01 3.30
CA LEU A 148 8.85 -16.84 3.88
C LEU A 148 9.10 -15.75 2.82
N ALA A 149 9.56 -16.12 1.62
CA ALA A 149 9.78 -15.19 0.51
C ALA A 149 8.47 -14.52 0.07
N SER A 150 7.36 -15.27 0.09
CA SER A 150 6.01 -14.76 -0.18
C SER A 150 5.61 -13.68 0.83
N LEU A 151 5.80 -13.96 2.13
CA LEU A 151 5.54 -13.00 3.19
C LEU A 151 6.43 -11.77 3.10
N GLN A 152 7.73 -11.93 2.83
CA GLN A 152 8.68 -10.82 2.70
C GLN A 152 8.36 -9.91 1.52
N THR A 153 8.05 -10.49 0.35
CA THR A 153 7.70 -9.71 -0.84
C THR A 153 6.38 -8.97 -0.65
N SER A 154 5.39 -9.63 -0.05
CA SER A 154 4.12 -9.00 0.36
C SER A 154 4.34 -7.89 1.38
N PHE A 155 5.29 -8.05 2.31
CA PHE A 155 5.61 -7.05 3.34
C PHE A 155 6.20 -5.77 2.74
N VAL A 156 7.18 -5.89 1.84
CA VAL A 156 7.83 -4.73 1.19
C VAL A 156 6.83 -3.96 0.33
N THR A 157 6.04 -4.67 -0.47
CA THR A 157 5.01 -4.05 -1.31
C THR A 157 3.92 -3.37 -0.48
N LEU A 158 3.49 -4.00 0.62
CA LEU A 158 2.51 -3.42 1.53
C LEU A 158 3.03 -2.17 2.25
N ASP A 159 4.29 -2.17 2.71
CA ASP A 159 4.93 -1.01 3.34
C ASP A 159 4.95 0.22 2.42
N GLU A 160 5.33 0.03 1.15
CA GLU A 160 5.37 1.10 0.17
C GLU A 160 3.97 1.71 -0.05
N VAL A 161 2.95 0.87 -0.16
CA VAL A 161 1.56 1.31 -0.34
C VAL A 161 1.04 2.04 0.91
N ILE A 162 1.38 1.59 2.11
CA ILE A 162 1.05 2.28 3.36
C ILE A 162 1.69 3.67 3.38
N LYS A 163 2.99 3.78 3.06
CA LYS A 163 3.71 5.07 2.99
C LYS A 163 3.09 6.03 1.98
N ILE A 164 2.70 5.55 0.80
CA ILE A 164 2.00 6.36 -0.21
C ILE A 164 0.63 6.81 0.31
N THR A 165 -0.12 5.92 0.95
CA THR A 165 -1.45 6.23 1.48
C THR A 165 -1.38 7.25 2.60
N ASN A 166 -0.46 7.09 3.56
CA ASN A 166 -0.26 8.06 4.65
C ASN A 166 0.20 9.42 4.13
N ARG A 167 1.10 9.46 3.15
CA ARG A 167 1.47 10.73 2.50
C ARG A 167 0.28 11.42 1.84
N ARG A 168 -0.62 10.66 1.19
CA ARG A 168 -1.83 11.22 0.60
C ARG A 168 -2.81 11.75 1.66
N VAL A 169 -2.99 11.02 2.76
CA VAL A 169 -3.82 11.45 3.90
C VAL A 169 -3.29 12.77 4.46
N ASN A 170 -2.00 12.86 4.72
CA ASN A 170 -1.35 14.07 5.25
C ASN A 170 -1.41 15.24 4.27
N ALA A 171 -1.24 14.99 2.97
CA ALA A 171 -1.39 16.02 1.95
C ALA A 171 -2.82 16.57 1.88
N ILE A 172 -3.83 15.71 2.05
CA ILE A 172 -5.22 16.17 2.11
C ILE A 172 -5.46 17.01 3.36
N GLU A 173 -4.99 16.54 4.52
CA GLU A 173 -5.22 17.18 5.82
C GLU A 173 -4.51 18.54 5.96
N HIS A 174 -3.24 18.62 5.59
CA HIS A 174 -2.42 19.81 5.86
C HIS A 174 -2.25 20.74 4.66
N VAL A 175 -2.54 20.30 3.42
CA VAL A 175 -2.34 21.13 2.22
C VAL A 175 -3.66 21.39 1.50
N ILE A 176 -4.44 20.35 1.19
CA ILE A 176 -5.62 20.53 0.34
C ILE A 176 -6.79 21.15 1.11
N ILE A 177 -7.14 20.63 2.29
CA ILE A 177 -8.24 21.14 3.10
C ILE A 177 -8.01 22.63 3.45
N PRO A 178 -6.85 23.04 4.02
CA PRO A 178 -6.61 24.45 4.35
C PRO A 178 -6.63 25.37 3.13
N ARG A 179 -6.10 24.92 1.97
CA ARG A 179 -6.15 25.72 0.74
C ARG A 179 -7.58 25.93 0.23
N ILE A 180 -8.45 24.93 0.36
CA ILE A 180 -9.86 25.07 -0.04
C ILE A 180 -10.59 25.98 0.95
N GLU A 181 -10.33 25.86 2.25
CA GLU A 181 -10.92 26.71 3.29
C GLU A 181 -10.53 28.18 3.13
N ASN A 182 -9.25 28.47 2.89
CA ASN A 182 -8.77 29.83 2.59
C ASN A 182 -9.41 30.40 1.33
N THR A 183 -9.57 29.57 0.28
CA THR A 183 -10.25 29.98 -0.95
C THR A 183 -11.75 30.27 -0.69
N LEU A 184 -12.40 29.46 0.16
CA LEU A 184 -13.80 29.68 0.54
C LEU A 184 -13.97 30.98 1.33
N SER A 185 -13.10 31.24 2.30
CA SER A 185 -13.09 32.48 3.08
C SER A 185 -12.93 33.70 2.18
N TYR A 186 -12.02 33.64 1.20
CA TYR A 186 -11.83 34.70 0.21
C TYR A 186 -13.08 34.95 -0.67
N ILE A 187 -13.71 33.87 -1.17
CA ILE A 187 -14.92 34.01 -2.00
C ILE A 187 -16.07 34.62 -1.18
N ILE A 188 -16.21 34.23 0.09
CA ILE A 188 -17.24 34.79 0.98
C ILE A 188 -16.99 36.27 1.20
N SER A 189 -15.76 36.68 1.55
CA SER A 189 -15.46 38.10 1.79
C SER A 189 -15.68 38.99 0.56
N GLU A 190 -15.34 38.50 -0.64
CA GLU A 190 -15.57 39.24 -1.90
C GLU A 190 -17.05 39.34 -2.27
N LEU A 191 -17.84 38.30 -2.00
CA LEU A 191 -19.28 38.35 -2.26
C LEU A 191 -19.99 39.29 -1.28
N ASP A 192 -19.61 39.25 0.00
CA ASP A 192 -20.14 40.17 1.01
C ASP A 192 -19.82 41.63 0.66
N GLU A 193 -18.62 41.90 0.12
CA GLU A 193 -18.24 43.25 -0.32
C GLU A 193 -19.04 43.72 -1.54
N ARG A 194 -19.25 42.84 -2.53
CA ARG A 194 -20.13 43.13 -3.67
C ARG A 194 -21.56 43.41 -3.26
N GLU A 195 -22.10 42.65 -2.30
CA GLU A 195 -23.43 42.87 -1.75
C GLU A 195 -23.51 44.21 -0.98
N ARG A 196 -22.46 44.59 -0.24
CA ARG A 196 -22.37 45.92 0.39
C ARG A 196 -22.37 47.06 -0.63
N GLU A 197 -21.60 46.95 -1.72
CA GLU A 197 -21.56 47.97 -2.78
C GLU A 197 -22.91 48.12 -3.48
N GLU A 198 -23.60 47.00 -3.76
CA GLU A 198 -24.91 47.00 -4.39
C GLU A 198 -25.98 47.60 -3.46
N PHE A 199 -25.94 47.26 -2.17
CA PHE A 199 -26.80 47.85 -1.15
C PHE A 199 -26.62 49.37 -1.05
N PHE A 200 -25.37 49.87 -1.06
CA PHE A 200 -25.08 51.30 -1.04
C PHE A 200 -25.59 52.02 -2.30
N ARG A 201 -25.45 51.40 -3.48
CA ARG A 201 -26.02 51.92 -4.74
C ARG A 201 -27.53 52.04 -4.67
N LEU A 202 -28.23 51.00 -4.21
CA LEU A 202 -29.69 51.00 -4.06
C LEU A 202 -30.15 52.08 -3.06
N LYS A 203 -29.43 52.25 -1.94
CA LYS A 203 -29.71 53.30 -0.95
C LYS A 203 -29.62 54.69 -1.57
N LYS A 204 -28.55 55.00 -2.31
CA LYS A 204 -28.42 56.30 -3.00
C LYS A 204 -29.51 56.54 -4.06
N ILE A 205 -29.92 55.51 -4.78
CA ILE A 205 -31.02 55.61 -5.76
C ILE A 205 -32.35 55.93 -5.06
N GLN A 206 -32.64 55.28 -3.93
CA GLN A 206 -33.84 55.57 -3.14
C GLN A 206 -33.82 56.99 -2.57
N GLU A 207 -32.67 57.45 -2.06
CA GLU A 207 -32.50 58.84 -1.59
C GLU A 207 -32.76 59.85 -2.71
N LYS A 208 -32.20 59.64 -3.91
CA LYS A 208 -32.48 60.47 -5.08
C LYS A 208 -33.96 60.45 -5.47
N LYS A 209 -34.60 59.28 -5.52
CA LYS A 209 -36.03 59.17 -5.82
C LYS A 209 -36.91 59.87 -4.79
N LYS A 210 -36.57 59.79 -3.49
CA LYS A 210 -37.27 60.52 -2.43
C LYS A 210 -37.11 62.03 -2.56
N LYS A 211 -35.91 62.51 -2.93
CA LYS A 211 -35.63 63.93 -3.14
C LYS A 211 -36.43 64.48 -4.32
N ASN A 212 -36.37 63.80 -5.47
CA ASN A 212 -37.17 64.18 -6.65
C ASN A 212 -38.68 64.18 -6.38
N LYS A 213 -39.19 63.22 -5.58
CA LYS A 213 -40.61 63.21 -5.18
C LYS A 213 -41.01 64.40 -4.30
N LYS A 214 -40.11 64.87 -3.43
CA LYS A 214 -40.34 66.07 -2.61
C LYS A 214 -40.31 67.33 -3.48
N ASP A 215 -39.35 67.42 -4.40
CA ASP A 215 -39.20 68.57 -5.29
C ASP A 215 -40.33 68.67 -6.33
N SER A 216 -41.01 67.56 -6.67
CA SER A 216 -42.18 67.54 -7.55
C SER A 216 -43.52 67.75 -6.83
N ALA A 217 -43.53 67.72 -5.49
CA ALA A 217 -44.74 67.87 -4.67
C ALA A 217 -44.82 69.22 -3.94
N GLY A 218 -43.80 70.06 -4.08
CA GLY A 218 -43.81 71.49 -3.74
C GLY A 218 -43.85 72.31 -5.01
#